data_AF-A0A357QN90-F1
#
_entry.id   AF-A0A357QN90-F1
#
_cell.length_a   1.000
_cell.length_b   1.000
_cell.length_c   1.000
_cell.angle_alpha   90.00
_cell.angle_beta   90.00
_cell.angle_gamma   90.00
#
_symmetry.space_group_name_H-M   'P 1'
#
loop_
_entity.id
_entity.type
_entity.pdbx_description
1 polymer ?
#
loop_
_entity_poly.entity_id
_entity_poly.type
_entity_poly.pdbx_seq_one_letter_code
_entity_poly.pdbx_strand_id
1 'polypeptide(L)'
;MENQNDLKEIENSMCVECGKEFEPRKGKLYCSDACKQKAYGRKKTTNEKEKTKMEEKMNIPILYKVKYSEFLEYNTKYKDEMSIELFSFLRTKITGNYTVELFSSYYSSLYDTGSIDRMYNDTTSVFYKKFQEFLSLFHGGNIEIVM
;
A
#
# COMPACT_ATOMS: atom_id res chain seq x y z
N MET A 1 -28.72 -25.12 21.19
CA MET A 1 -29.02 -24.68 22.57
C MET A 1 -27.91 -25.31 23.42
N GLU A 2 -26.96 -24.61 24.03
CA GLU A 2 -26.83 -23.20 24.41
C GLU A 2 -25.36 -22.76 24.32
N ASN A 3 -25.18 -21.49 23.94
CA ASN A 3 -23.93 -20.73 24.00
C ASN A 3 -23.60 -20.42 25.47
N GLN A 4 -22.41 -20.79 25.94
CA GLN A 4 -21.84 -20.26 27.19
C GLN A 4 -20.47 -19.66 26.87
N ASN A 5 -20.50 -18.42 26.39
CA ASN A 5 -19.36 -17.52 26.43
C ASN A 5 -19.21 -17.03 27.88
N ASP A 6 -18.57 -17.85 28.72
CA ASP A 6 -18.08 -17.42 30.03
C ASP A 6 -16.91 -16.46 29.83
N LEU A 7 -17.26 -15.20 29.54
CA LEU A 7 -16.34 -14.08 29.65
C LEU A 7 -16.01 -13.92 31.14
N LYS A 8 -14.94 -14.60 31.59
CA LYS A 8 -14.27 -14.33 32.87
C LYS A 8 -14.20 -12.81 33.04
N GLU A 9 -14.90 -12.32 34.06
CA GLU A 9 -14.98 -10.90 34.37
C GLU A 9 -13.59 -10.43 34.78
N ILE A 10 -12.91 -9.74 33.86
CA ILE A 10 -11.57 -9.21 34.12
C ILE A 10 -11.75 -8.02 35.07
N GLU A 11 -11.44 -8.25 36.34
CA GLU A 11 -11.27 -7.20 37.34
C GLU A 11 -9.95 -6.46 37.06
N ASN A 12 -10.01 -5.45 36.21
CA ASN A 12 -8.87 -4.58 35.96
C ASN A 12 -8.70 -3.62 37.14
N SER A 13 -7.68 -3.86 37.96
CA SER A 13 -7.26 -2.95 39.03
C SER A 13 -6.43 -1.77 38.53
N MET A 14 -6.10 -1.71 37.23
CA MET A 14 -5.32 -0.63 36.61
C MET A 14 -6.12 0.10 35.54
N CYS A 15 -6.11 1.42 35.58
CA CYS A 15 -6.82 2.24 34.59
C CYS A 15 -6.11 2.21 33.23
N VAL A 16 -6.82 1.82 32.18
CA VAL A 16 -6.28 1.74 30.80
C VAL A 16 -5.84 3.11 30.26
N GLU A 17 -6.40 4.20 30.76
CA GLU A 17 -6.09 5.55 30.27
C GLU A 17 -4.91 6.22 31.00
N CYS A 18 -4.79 6.05 32.32
CA CYS A 18 -3.76 6.75 33.11
C CYS A 18 -2.79 5.83 33.86
N GLY A 19 -2.99 4.52 33.82
CA GLY A 19 -2.14 3.53 34.49
C GLY A 19 -2.25 3.49 36.01
N LYS A 20 -3.10 4.33 36.62
CA LYS A 20 -3.28 4.35 38.09
C LYS A 20 -4.05 3.12 38.56
N GLU A 21 -3.63 2.59 39.70
CA GLU A 21 -4.38 1.58 40.43
C GLU A 21 -5.70 2.18 40.97
N PHE A 22 -6.76 1.39 40.89
CA PHE A 22 -8.08 1.75 41.43
C PHE A 22 -8.80 0.49 41.91
N GLU A 23 -9.75 0.67 42.83
CA GLU A 23 -10.57 -0.43 43.32
C GLU A 23 -11.42 -0.99 42.16
N PRO A 24 -11.14 -2.24 41.72
CA PRO A 24 -11.81 -2.81 40.56
C PRO A 24 -13.30 -2.94 40.86
N ARG A 25 -14.11 -2.45 39.93
CA ARG A 25 -15.57 -2.65 39.94
C ARG A 25 -15.92 -3.44 38.71
N LYS A 26 -16.84 -4.41 38.85
CA LYS A 26 -17.32 -5.27 37.76
C LYS A 26 -17.60 -4.46 36.48
N GLY A 27 -16.85 -4.74 35.42
CA GLY A 27 -16.99 -4.12 34.09
C GLY A 27 -16.40 -2.71 33.93
N LYS A 28 -15.60 -2.20 34.88
CA LYS A 28 -14.96 -0.88 34.77
C LYS A 28 -13.49 -1.00 34.36
N LEU A 29 -13.09 -0.22 33.35
CA LEU A 29 -11.72 -0.13 32.82
C LEU A 29 -10.99 1.17 33.20
N TYR A 30 -11.71 2.09 33.83
CA TYR A 30 -11.25 3.46 34.08
C TYR A 30 -11.47 3.82 35.54
N CYS A 31 -10.46 4.46 36.15
CA CYS A 31 -10.52 4.90 37.54
C CYS A 31 -11.46 6.10 37.76
N SER A 32 -11.88 6.79 36.69
CA SER A 32 -12.75 7.97 36.75
C SER A 32 -13.49 8.22 35.44
N ASP A 33 -14.58 8.99 35.51
CA ASP A 33 -15.30 9.45 34.32
C ASP A 33 -14.45 10.35 33.43
N ALA A 34 -13.52 11.11 34.01
CA ALA A 34 -12.54 11.90 33.26
C ALA A 34 -11.65 11.01 32.38
N CYS A 35 -11.14 9.89 32.92
CA CYS A 35 -10.36 8.91 32.15
C CYS A 35 -11.20 8.24 31.06
N LYS A 36 -12.47 7.93 31.36
CA LYS A 36 -13.41 7.42 30.36
C LYS A 36 -13.59 8.43 29.22
N GLN A 37 -13.94 9.68 29.53
CA GLN A 37 -14.15 10.73 28.53
C GLN A 37 -12.90 10.98 27.67
N LYS A 38 -11.71 10.99 28.28
CA LYS A 38 -10.44 11.14 27.56
C LYS A 38 -10.18 9.99 26.59
N ALA A 39 -10.45 8.75 26.99
CA ALA A 39 -10.36 7.58 26.12
C ALA A 39 -11.36 7.65 24.95
N TYR A 40 -12.61 8.08 25.20
CA TYR A 40 -13.60 8.31 24.13
C TYR A 40 -13.17 9.43 23.16
N GLY A 41 -12.61 10.52 23.67
CA GLY A 41 -12.11 11.63 22.85
C GLY A 41 -10.99 11.19 21.90
N ARG A 42 -10.04 10.37 22.38
CA ARG A 42 -8.98 9.78 21.55
C ARG A 42 -9.55 8.95 20.40
N LYS A 43 -10.55 8.09 20.67
CA LYS A 43 -11.19 7.28 19.62
C LYS A 43 -11.87 8.13 18.54
N LYS A 44 -12.47 9.26 18.93
CA LYS A 44 -13.12 10.17 17.98
C LYS A 44 -12.10 10.85 17.06
N THR A 45 -10.96 11.28 17.60
CA THR A 45 -9.86 11.88 16.81
C THR A 45 -9.17 10.89 15.87
N THR A 46 -9.13 9.59 16.19
CA THR A 46 -8.54 8.58 15.31
C THR A 46 -9.48 8.23 14.14
N ASN A 47 -10.78 8.07 14.40
CA ASN A 47 -11.77 7.75 13.35
C ASN A 47 -12.02 8.92 12.36
N GLU A 48 -11.94 10.18 12.82
CA GLU A 48 -12.08 11.32 11.90
C GLU A 48 -10.89 11.43 10.94
N LYS A 49 -9.66 11.17 11.41
CA LYS A 49 -8.46 11.15 10.54
C LYS A 49 -8.48 10.03 9.49
N GLU A 50 -9.11 8.89 9.80
CA GLU A 50 -9.25 7.79 8.83
C GLU A 50 -10.32 8.08 7.76
N LYS A 51 -11.41 8.77 8.13
CA LYS A 51 -12.41 9.22 7.16
C LYS A 51 -11.87 10.28 6.21
N THR A 52 -11.12 11.27 6.69
CA THR A 52 -10.53 12.30 5.80
C THR A 52 -9.53 11.68 4.82
N LYS A 53 -8.75 10.67 5.24
CA LYS A 53 -7.83 9.93 4.35
C LYS A 53 -8.53 9.08 3.28
N MET A 54 -9.78 8.64 3.46
CA MET A 54 -10.50 7.90 2.42
C MET A 54 -11.10 8.82 1.36
N GLU A 55 -11.56 10.02 1.74
CA GLU A 55 -12.15 10.98 0.80
C GLU A 55 -11.09 11.75 0.00
N GLU A 56 -9.91 12.03 0.57
CA GLU A 56 -8.79 12.65 -0.16
C GLU A 56 -8.14 11.72 -1.21
N LYS A 57 -8.33 10.39 -1.10
CA LYS A 57 -7.88 9.43 -2.11
C LYS A 57 -8.67 9.51 -3.42
N MET A 58 -9.81 10.20 -3.45
CA MET A 58 -10.68 10.28 -4.64
C MET A 58 -10.24 11.32 -5.68
N ASN A 59 -9.21 12.12 -5.40
CA ASN A 59 -8.70 13.13 -6.33
C ASN A 59 -7.18 13.06 -6.50
N ILE A 60 -6.65 11.83 -6.59
CA ILE A 60 -5.24 11.61 -6.88
C ILE A 60 -5.01 11.85 -8.38
N PRO A 61 -4.11 12.75 -8.78
CA PRO A 61 -3.83 12.99 -10.19
C PRO A 61 -3.21 11.73 -10.82
N ILE A 62 -3.81 11.29 -11.92
CA ILE A 62 -3.26 10.22 -12.77
C ILE A 62 -2.00 10.78 -13.44
N LEU A 63 -0.85 10.18 -13.13
CA LEU A 63 0.45 10.62 -13.66
C LEU A 63 0.80 9.91 -14.97
N TYR A 64 0.37 8.66 -15.12
CA TYR A 64 0.73 7.84 -16.27
C TYR A 64 -0.46 7.00 -16.74
N LYS A 65 -0.56 6.83 -18.06
CA LYS A 65 -1.52 5.92 -18.69
C LYS A 65 -0.74 4.83 -19.42
N VAL A 66 -1.02 3.57 -19.08
CA VAL A 66 -0.41 2.40 -19.72
C VAL A 66 -1.51 1.56 -20.32
N LYS A 67 -1.36 1.13 -21.58
CA LYS A 67 -2.35 0.28 -22.22
C LYS A 67 -2.10 -1.18 -21.87
N TYR A 68 -3.13 -1.86 -21.37
CA TYR A 68 -3.08 -3.28 -21.07
C TYR A 68 -2.87 -4.13 -22.34
N SER A 69 -3.42 -3.67 -23.47
CA SER A 69 -3.19 -4.32 -24.76
C SER A 69 -1.72 -4.34 -25.18
N GLU A 70 -0.95 -3.28 -24.90
CA GLU A 70 0.50 -3.24 -25.17
C GLU A 70 1.25 -4.30 -24.35
N PHE A 71 0.87 -4.48 -23.08
CA PHE A 71 1.41 -5.51 -22.19
C PHE A 71 1.09 -6.94 -22.67
N LEU A 72 -0.18 -7.19 -23.02
CA LEU A 72 -0.61 -8.49 -23.53
C LEU A 72 0.09 -8.86 -24.83
N GLU A 73 0.26 -7.90 -25.74
CA GLU A 73 0.98 -8.09 -27.00
C GLU A 73 2.42 -8.53 -26.74
N TYR A 74 3.12 -7.86 -25.82
CA TYR A 74 4.49 -8.19 -25.45
C TYR A 74 4.62 -9.61 -24.87
N ASN A 75 3.85 -9.92 -23.82
CA ASN A 75 3.92 -11.23 -23.16
C ASN A 75 3.51 -12.37 -24.10
N THR A 76 2.52 -12.15 -24.99
CA THR A 76 2.11 -13.15 -25.99
C THR A 76 3.21 -13.41 -27.00
N LYS A 77 3.88 -12.36 -27.50
CA LYS A 77 4.89 -12.47 -28.54
C LYS A 77 6.19 -13.10 -28.04
N TYR A 78 6.67 -12.68 -26.88
CA TYR A 78 7.98 -13.11 -26.36
C TYR A 78 7.89 -14.27 -25.36
N LYS A 79 6.68 -14.67 -24.95
CA LYS A 79 6.44 -15.69 -23.91
C LYS A 79 7.22 -15.41 -22.61
N ASP A 80 7.41 -14.12 -22.33
CA ASP A 80 8.10 -13.67 -21.13
C ASP A 80 7.11 -13.56 -19.97
N GLU A 81 7.56 -13.85 -18.76
CA GLU A 81 6.78 -13.76 -17.53
C GLU A 81 6.99 -12.40 -16.85
N MET A 82 7.02 -11.33 -17.65
CA MET A 82 7.15 -9.97 -17.14
C MET A 82 5.90 -9.57 -16.37
N SER A 83 6.08 -9.03 -15.16
CA SER A 83 4.97 -8.49 -14.38
C SER A 83 4.47 -7.17 -14.98
N ILE A 84 3.18 -6.88 -14.78
CA ILE A 84 2.57 -5.64 -15.27
C ILE A 84 3.22 -4.40 -14.63
N GLU A 85 3.70 -4.50 -13.40
CA GLU A 85 4.41 -3.42 -12.70
C GLU A 85 5.74 -3.09 -13.39
N LEU A 86 6.54 -4.11 -13.69
CA LEU A 86 7.80 -3.94 -14.39
C LEU A 86 7.57 -3.40 -15.79
N PHE A 87 6.63 -3.99 -16.54
CA PHE A 87 6.26 -3.53 -17.86
C PHE A 87 5.88 -2.05 -17.83
N SER A 88 4.98 -1.67 -16.92
CA SER A 88 4.49 -0.30 -16.79
C SER A 88 5.62 0.67 -16.45
N PHE A 89 6.50 0.30 -15.51
CA PHE A 89 7.65 1.11 -15.13
C PHE A 89 8.56 1.39 -16.33
N LEU A 90 8.95 0.35 -17.06
CA LEU A 90 9.83 0.46 -18.22
C LEU A 90 9.16 1.21 -19.36
N ARG A 91 7.85 0.99 -19.55
CA ARG A 91 7.04 1.65 -20.57
C ARG A 91 7.02 3.17 -20.39
N THR A 92 7.11 3.68 -19.15
CA THR A 92 7.21 5.13 -18.88
C THR A 92 8.49 5.78 -19.42
N LYS A 93 9.52 4.99 -19.76
CA LYS A 93 10.80 5.49 -20.29
C LYS A 93 10.84 5.55 -21.81
N ILE A 94 9.86 4.93 -22.47
CA ILE A 94 9.74 4.94 -23.93
C ILE A 94 8.81 6.09 -24.33
N THR A 95 9.38 7.09 -24.98
CA THR A 95 8.64 8.22 -25.55
C THR A 95 8.27 7.96 -27.00
N GLY A 96 7.12 8.45 -27.44
CA GLY A 96 6.64 8.31 -28.82
C GLY A 96 5.74 7.11 -29.03
N ASN A 97 5.65 6.64 -30.27
CA ASN A 97 4.80 5.53 -30.66
C ASN A 97 5.38 4.22 -30.14
N TYR A 98 4.60 3.51 -29.34
CA TYR A 98 4.96 2.17 -28.88
C TYR A 98 4.92 1.18 -30.03
N THR A 99 5.94 0.33 -30.08
CA THR A 99 5.89 -0.96 -30.78
C THR A 99 6.48 -2.02 -29.86
N VAL A 100 6.02 -3.25 -30.02
CA VAL A 100 6.48 -4.37 -29.21
C VAL A 100 7.98 -4.65 -29.42
N GLU A 101 8.50 -4.41 -30.63
CA GLU A 101 9.93 -4.55 -30.95
C GLU A 101 10.78 -3.47 -30.27
N LEU A 102 10.30 -2.23 -30.22
CA LEU A 102 11.00 -1.13 -29.55
C LEU A 102 11.12 -1.42 -28.05
N PHE A 103 10.02 -1.86 -27.43
CA PHE A 103 10.03 -2.24 -26.03
C PHE A 103 10.95 -3.43 -25.76
N SER A 104 10.89 -4.47 -26.60
CA SER A 104 11.77 -5.64 -26.49
C SER A 104 13.24 -5.26 -26.59
N SER A 105 13.61 -4.45 -27.59
CA SER A 105 15.00 -3.98 -27.75
C SER A 105 15.47 -3.15 -26.57
N TYR A 106 14.62 -2.25 -26.05
CA TYR A 106 14.92 -1.47 -24.85
C TYR A 106 15.14 -2.38 -23.64
N TYR A 107 14.23 -3.32 -23.40
CA TYR A 107 14.32 -4.24 -22.27
C TYR A 107 15.56 -5.13 -22.34
N SER A 108 15.87 -5.70 -23.51
CA SER A 108 17.10 -6.48 -23.70
C SER A 108 18.36 -5.67 -23.41
N SER A 109 18.41 -4.39 -23.81
CA SER A 109 19.55 -3.52 -23.48
C SER A 109 19.73 -3.31 -21.96
N LEU A 110 18.64 -3.32 -21.18
CA LEU A 110 18.71 -3.22 -19.73
C LEU A 110 19.22 -4.53 -19.10
N TYR A 111 18.89 -5.67 -19.69
CA TYR A 111 19.44 -6.96 -19.28
C TYR A 111 20.94 -7.06 -19.59
N ASP A 112 21.34 -6.71 -20.81
CA ASP A 112 22.74 -6.79 -21.26
C ASP A 112 23.65 -5.90 -20.41
N THR A 113 23.14 -4.75 -19.96
CA THR A 113 23.88 -3.84 -19.06
C THR A 113 23.84 -4.27 -17.58
N GLY A 114 23.13 -5.35 -17.24
CA GLY A 114 22.89 -5.81 -15.86
C GLY A 114 22.02 -4.86 -15.05
N SER A 115 21.29 -3.94 -15.69
CA SER A 115 20.44 -2.97 -15.00
C SER A 115 19.23 -3.62 -14.36
N ILE A 116 18.64 -4.63 -15.01
CA ILE A 116 17.54 -5.42 -14.43
C ILE A 116 18.04 -6.22 -13.22
N ASP A 117 19.21 -6.86 -13.31
CA ASP A 117 19.78 -7.62 -12.20
C ASP A 117 20.05 -6.71 -10.98
N ARG A 118 20.70 -5.57 -11.19
CA ARG A 118 20.92 -4.57 -10.13
C ARG A 118 19.62 -4.04 -9.54
N MET A 119 18.55 -3.95 -10.34
CA MET A 119 17.24 -3.54 -9.82
C MET A 119 16.74 -4.49 -8.75
N TYR A 120 16.93 -5.80 -8.92
CA TYR A 120 16.42 -6.79 -7.96
C TYR A 120 17.40 -7.09 -6.83
N ASN A 121 18.71 -7.05 -7.12
CA ASN A 121 19.74 -7.52 -6.20
C ASN A 121 20.48 -6.40 -5.47
N ASP A 122 20.39 -5.15 -5.93
CA ASP A 122 21.04 -4.00 -5.30
C ASP A 122 20.02 -2.94 -4.86
N THR A 123 19.62 -3.04 -3.60
CA THR A 123 18.69 -2.10 -2.95
C THR A 123 19.26 -0.69 -2.78
N THR A 124 20.58 -0.52 -2.94
CA THR A 124 21.22 0.80 -2.87
C THR A 124 21.18 1.53 -4.22
N SER A 125 20.96 0.79 -5.31
CA SER A 125 20.97 1.32 -6.67
C SER A 125 19.90 2.40 -6.88
N VAL A 126 20.26 3.41 -7.68
CA VAL A 126 19.33 4.47 -8.09
C VAL A 126 18.14 3.89 -8.87
N PHE A 127 18.38 2.80 -9.60
CA PHE A 127 17.35 2.16 -10.41
C PHE A 127 16.32 1.42 -9.55
N TYR A 128 16.74 0.68 -8.52
CA TYR A 128 15.84 0.08 -7.53
C TYR A 128 14.99 1.14 -6.82
N LYS A 129 15.60 2.22 -6.34
CA LYS A 129 14.87 3.29 -5.64
C LYS A 129 13.77 3.90 -6.52
N LYS A 130 14.08 4.19 -7.78
CA LYS A 130 13.09 4.68 -8.75
C LYS A 130 11.98 3.68 -9.02
N PHE A 131 12.29 2.39 -9.05
CA PHE A 131 11.27 1.35 -9.20
C PHE A 131 10.36 1.26 -7.96
N GLN A 132 10.90 1.36 -6.75
CA GLN A 132 10.09 1.37 -5.51
C GLN A 132 9.20 2.61 -5.40
N GLU A 133 9.70 3.79 -5.79
CA GLU A 133 8.89 5.00 -5.92
C GLU A 133 7.75 4.79 -6.92
N PHE A 134 8.05 4.18 -8.08
CA PHE A 134 7.03 3.83 -9.06
C PHE A 134 5.99 2.84 -8.51
N LEU A 135 6.40 1.78 -7.81
CA LEU A 135 5.46 0.83 -7.20
C LEU A 135 4.51 1.50 -6.20
N SER A 136 5.03 2.46 -5.43
CA SER A 136 4.21 3.25 -4.50
C SER A 136 3.13 4.05 -5.25
N LEU A 137 3.46 4.61 -6.41
CA LEU A 137 2.50 5.30 -7.29
C LEU A 137 1.52 4.32 -7.95
N PHE A 138 2.01 3.17 -8.42
CA PHE A 138 1.21 2.14 -9.07
C PHE A 138 0.14 1.59 -8.14
N HIS A 139 0.52 1.14 -6.95
CA HIS A 139 -0.42 0.64 -5.94
C HIS A 139 -1.22 1.77 -5.27
N GLY A 140 -0.73 3.01 -5.36
CA GLY A 140 -1.44 4.22 -4.93
C GLY A 140 -2.57 4.67 -5.86
N GLY A 141 -2.70 4.06 -7.05
CA GLY A 141 -3.71 4.44 -8.05
C GLY A 141 -3.33 5.65 -8.91
N ASN A 142 -2.06 6.09 -8.87
CA ASN A 142 -1.56 7.18 -9.72
C ASN A 142 -1.26 6.73 -11.16
N ILE A 143 -1.33 5.42 -11.43
CA ILE A 143 -1.11 4.83 -12.75
C ILE A 143 -2.44 4.25 -13.24
N GLU A 144 -2.92 4.75 -14.37
CA GLU A 144 -4.13 4.24 -15.01
C GLU A 144 -3.74 3.16 -16.03
N ILE A 145 -4.28 1.95 -15.84
CA ILE A 145 -4.20 0.88 -16.83
C ILE A 145 -5.44 0.96 -17.71
N VAL A 146 -5.23 1.32 -18.98
CA VAL A 146 -6.28 1.43 -19.99
C VAL A 146 -6.46 0.05 -20.64
N MET A 147 -7.66 -0.52 -20.51
CA MET A 147 -8.00 -1.83 -21.08
C MET A 147 -8.17 -1.78 -22.60
#